data_AF-A0A0F9LJI9-F1
#
_entry.id   AF-A0A0F9LJI9-F1
#
_cell.length_a   1.000
_cell.length_b   1.000
_cell.length_c   1.000
_cell.angle_alpha   90.00
_cell.angle_beta   90.00
_cell.angle_gamma   90.00
#
_symmetry.space_group_name_H-M   'P 1'
#
loop_
_entity.id
_entity.type
_entity.pdbx_description
1 polymer ?
#
loop_
_entity_poly.entity_id
_entity_poly.type
_entity_poly.pdbx_seq_one_letter_code
_entity_poly.pdbx_strand_id
1 'polypeptide(L)'
;MSLQESGSIIFFGDSLTDNGNLFGLAQSTLPPEIYALFGGPTGAISNGPTWASYTADLLGLTEDNRAYADAEALGSRDFGDLVAANGLTDALLVAADDPILDTPIDFAAQIDAALAPDASDALVGNIAVVLIGGNDYLELTPTPANIAAARAAITDETLAAASDLAQAGTQTVWVSELPVATFFPALEGPGSALAIATFDAHNAALADGVTELQAQGLDVEILHMGAITEAIAHDPGGFGLVAPYDQTLNESDVTQDFEADQVAFYDSVHPSTATHGIMGAFAAFEIDGGTVIENGTSEGDLYTLGADDEFLATLDGSDAVRAVGGDDILVGGTGADSLLGGVGQDMISGGTDGDFISGGHGADILGGQSGNDLILGRSGDDVLIHDGLGLDTLRGGDDDDTFIFNPVAGNDGAVIRGGSGHDTLYVIATDQSGLDIQGVEDIIFLDTLAPLTTETWFEAADLWGMV
;
A
#
# COMPACT_ATOMS: atom_id res chain seq x y z
N MET A 1 7.15 22.85 9.25
CA MET A 1 5.72 23.12 9.02
C MET A 1 4.98 21.90 9.55
N SER A 2 3.81 22.03 10.16
CA SER A 2 2.96 20.84 10.40
C SER A 2 2.31 20.42 9.09
N LEU A 3 1.96 19.14 8.87
CA LEU A 3 1.22 18.69 7.68
C LEU A 3 -0.02 19.55 7.38
N GLN A 4 -0.69 20.06 8.42
CA GLN A 4 -1.83 20.98 8.30
C GLN A 4 -1.53 22.34 7.63
N GLU A 5 -0.26 22.70 7.40
CA GLU A 5 0.12 23.92 6.68
C GLU A 5 0.34 23.67 5.17
N SER A 6 0.48 22.42 4.72
CA SER A 6 0.46 22.06 3.29
C SER A 6 -0.95 22.14 2.73
N GLY A 7 -1.09 22.64 1.50
CA GLY A 7 -2.37 22.64 0.78
C GLY A 7 -2.52 21.47 -0.19
N SER A 8 -1.39 20.89 -0.61
CA SER A 8 -1.33 19.86 -1.65
C SER A 8 -0.17 18.88 -1.42
N ILE A 9 -0.33 17.70 -2.02
CA ILE A 9 0.72 16.69 -2.21
C ILE A 9 0.91 16.48 -3.72
N ILE A 10 2.15 16.55 -4.17
CA ILE A 10 2.51 16.59 -5.59
C ILE A 10 3.25 15.31 -5.94
N PHE A 11 2.67 14.50 -6.82
CA PHE A 11 3.23 13.20 -7.19
C PHE A 11 3.93 13.24 -8.55
N PHE A 12 5.12 12.64 -8.60
CA PHE A 12 5.90 12.42 -9.82
C PHE A 12 6.22 10.93 -9.94
N GLY A 13 6.13 10.39 -11.15
CA GLY A 13 6.39 8.96 -11.32
C GLY A 13 5.83 8.32 -12.58
N ASP A 14 5.61 7.01 -12.46
CA ASP A 14 5.17 6.09 -13.52
C ASP A 14 3.76 5.51 -13.28
N SER A 15 3.49 4.32 -13.81
CA SER A 15 2.18 3.65 -13.83
C SER A 15 1.63 3.30 -12.47
N LEU A 16 2.49 3.10 -11.46
CA LEU A 16 2.02 2.86 -10.11
C LEU A 16 1.40 4.12 -9.49
N THR A 17 1.74 5.29 -10.01
CA THR A 17 1.36 6.60 -9.46
C THR A 17 0.31 7.31 -10.34
N ASP A 18 0.41 7.18 -11.67
CA ASP A 18 -0.46 7.87 -12.63
C ASP A 18 -1.95 7.59 -12.40
N ASN A 19 -2.73 8.66 -12.21
CA ASN A 19 -4.18 8.60 -12.01
C ASN A 19 -4.99 8.84 -13.31
N GLY A 20 -4.33 8.85 -14.47
CA GLY A 20 -4.96 8.91 -15.79
C GLY A 20 -4.42 9.98 -16.74
N ASN A 21 -3.27 10.58 -16.44
CA ASN A 21 -2.60 11.56 -17.30
C ASN A 21 -2.26 10.95 -18.67
N LEU A 22 -1.62 9.77 -18.70
CA LEU A 22 -1.30 9.12 -19.97
C LEU A 22 -2.58 8.68 -20.70
N PHE A 23 -3.55 8.14 -19.97
CA PHE A 23 -4.85 7.76 -20.51
C PHE A 23 -5.59 8.94 -21.13
N GLY A 24 -5.50 10.16 -20.56
CA GLY A 24 -6.09 11.37 -21.11
C GLY A 24 -5.48 11.78 -22.47
N LEU A 25 -4.16 11.64 -22.62
CA LEU A 25 -3.48 11.83 -23.90
C LEU A 25 -3.95 10.79 -24.93
N ALA A 26 -4.02 9.52 -24.54
CA ALA A 26 -4.52 8.45 -25.41
C ALA A 26 -5.99 8.68 -25.81
N GLN A 27 -6.87 9.04 -24.87
CA GLN A 27 -8.29 9.25 -25.13
C GLN A 27 -8.56 10.39 -26.13
N SER A 28 -7.72 11.42 -26.13
CA SER A 28 -7.85 12.56 -27.03
C SER A 28 -7.28 12.32 -28.43
N THR A 29 -6.49 11.26 -28.62
CA THR A 29 -5.71 11.02 -29.85
C THR A 29 -6.00 9.67 -30.51
N LEU A 30 -6.52 8.68 -29.80
CA LEU A 30 -6.72 7.30 -30.25
C LEU A 30 -8.20 6.89 -30.15
N PRO A 31 -8.65 5.87 -30.91
CA PRO A 31 -10.02 5.38 -30.81
C PRO A 31 -10.26 4.59 -29.51
N PRO A 32 -11.52 4.45 -29.07
CA PRO A 32 -11.88 3.77 -27.82
C PRO A 32 -11.32 2.38 -27.59
N GLU A 33 -11.26 1.57 -28.64
CA GLU A 33 -10.71 0.23 -28.58
C GLU A 33 -9.18 0.18 -28.37
N ILE A 34 -8.47 1.29 -28.58
CA ILE A 34 -7.02 1.39 -28.39
C ILE A 34 -6.68 2.17 -27.12
N TYR A 35 -7.31 3.32 -26.86
CA TYR A 35 -6.95 4.08 -25.66
C TYR A 35 -7.29 3.31 -24.37
N ALA A 36 -8.26 2.39 -24.42
CA ALA A 36 -8.59 1.52 -23.28
C ALA A 36 -7.47 0.53 -22.91
N LEU A 37 -6.39 0.46 -23.69
CA LEU A 37 -5.18 -0.30 -23.36
C LEU A 37 -4.18 0.51 -22.51
N PHE A 38 -4.37 1.82 -22.39
CA PHE A 38 -3.49 2.74 -21.65
C PHE A 38 -3.95 2.99 -20.21
N GLY A 39 -5.02 2.34 -19.76
CA GLY A 39 -5.61 2.56 -18.45
C GLY A 39 -6.84 1.68 -18.22
N GLY A 40 -7.14 1.43 -16.96
CA GLY A 40 -8.35 0.76 -16.50
C GLY A 40 -9.57 1.68 -16.48
N PRO A 41 -10.66 1.28 -15.78
CA PRO A 41 -11.95 1.97 -15.81
C PRO A 41 -11.92 3.44 -15.36
N THR A 42 -10.97 3.80 -14.49
CA THR A 42 -10.79 5.15 -13.93
C THR A 42 -9.74 5.98 -14.67
N GLY A 43 -8.99 5.38 -15.61
CA GLY A 43 -7.87 6.00 -16.31
C GLY A 43 -6.49 5.57 -15.77
N ALA A 44 -6.39 5.29 -14.46
CA ALA A 44 -5.21 4.64 -13.87
C ALA A 44 -5.07 3.20 -14.38
N ILE A 45 -3.87 2.61 -14.41
CA ILE A 45 -3.65 1.20 -14.77
C ILE A 45 -4.00 0.29 -13.58
N SER A 46 -5.25 0.35 -13.14
CA SER A 46 -5.82 -0.47 -12.07
C SER A 46 -7.35 -0.55 -12.24
N ASN A 47 -8.05 -1.27 -11.36
CA ASN A 47 -9.52 -1.28 -11.30
C ASN A 47 -10.13 -0.10 -10.50
N GLY A 48 -9.30 0.81 -9.97
CA GLY A 48 -9.73 1.96 -9.16
C GLY A 48 -8.62 3.02 -9.01
N PRO A 49 -8.66 3.87 -7.96
CA PRO A 49 -7.60 4.83 -7.64
C PRO A 49 -6.24 4.17 -7.34
N THR A 50 -5.15 4.94 -7.51
CA THR A 50 -3.79 4.52 -7.16
C THR A 50 -3.48 4.86 -5.70
N TRP A 51 -2.37 4.32 -5.18
CA TRP A 51 -1.89 4.62 -3.82
C TRP A 51 -1.74 6.12 -3.58
N ALA A 52 -1.31 6.88 -4.59
CA ALA A 52 -1.15 8.33 -4.51
C ALA A 52 -2.47 9.05 -4.19
N SER A 53 -3.58 8.64 -4.82
CA SER A 53 -4.91 9.18 -4.51
C SER A 53 -5.36 8.83 -3.10
N TYR A 54 -5.17 7.57 -2.67
CA TYR A 54 -5.48 7.15 -1.30
C TYR A 54 -4.66 7.93 -0.26
N THR A 55 -3.35 8.10 -0.48
CA THR A 55 -2.48 8.89 0.41
C THR A 55 -2.95 10.34 0.52
N ALA A 56 -3.28 10.98 -0.59
CA ALA A 56 -3.77 12.36 -0.58
C ALA A 56 -5.08 12.50 0.18
N ASP A 57 -6.03 11.59 -0.05
CA ASP A 57 -7.34 11.58 0.60
C ASP A 57 -7.22 11.36 2.11
N LEU A 58 -6.39 10.41 2.54
CA LEU A 58 -6.16 10.10 3.96
C LEU A 58 -5.47 11.24 4.71
N LEU A 59 -4.52 11.92 4.07
CA LEU A 59 -3.88 13.11 4.65
C LEU A 59 -4.78 14.36 4.59
N GLY A 60 -5.91 14.30 3.89
CA GLY A 60 -6.80 15.44 3.66
C GLY A 60 -6.16 16.54 2.80
N LEU A 61 -5.23 16.18 1.91
CA LEU A 61 -4.50 17.10 1.04
C LEU A 61 -5.07 17.07 -0.39
N THR A 62 -4.90 18.18 -1.12
CA THR A 62 -5.27 18.18 -2.55
C THR A 62 -4.21 17.44 -3.36
N GLU A 63 -4.61 16.40 -4.11
CA GLU A 63 -3.74 15.68 -5.05
C GLU A 63 -3.38 16.54 -6.27
N ASP A 64 -2.08 16.67 -6.55
CA ASP A 64 -1.50 17.18 -7.81
C ASP A 64 -0.65 16.06 -8.43
N ASN A 65 -1.27 15.22 -9.25
CA ASN A 65 -0.62 14.07 -9.87
C ASN A 65 -0.02 14.42 -11.23
N ARG A 66 1.31 14.30 -11.36
CA ARG A 66 2.06 14.64 -12.57
C ARG A 66 2.74 13.43 -13.20
N ALA A 67 2.49 12.24 -12.65
CA ALA A 67 3.00 10.99 -13.18
C ALA A 67 2.38 10.67 -14.54
N TYR A 68 3.14 9.97 -15.39
CA TYR A 68 2.63 9.38 -16.63
C TYR A 68 2.96 7.90 -16.61
N ALA A 69 2.00 7.04 -16.94
CA ALA A 69 2.16 5.62 -16.66
C ALA A 69 3.40 4.96 -17.30
N ASP A 70 3.81 5.41 -18.48
CA ASP A 70 4.95 4.86 -19.19
C ASP A 70 6.27 5.60 -18.87
N ALA A 71 6.28 6.55 -17.94
CA ALA A 71 7.46 7.36 -17.67
C ALA A 71 8.65 6.50 -17.24
N GLU A 72 9.80 6.76 -17.86
CA GLU A 72 11.09 6.24 -17.42
C GLU A 72 11.84 7.33 -16.64
N ALA A 73 12.69 6.92 -15.68
CA ALA A 73 13.63 7.82 -15.04
C ALA A 73 14.63 8.36 -16.07
N LEU A 74 15.13 7.48 -16.92
CA LEU A 74 16.12 7.80 -17.94
C LEU A 74 15.45 7.97 -19.30
N GLY A 75 15.34 9.20 -19.78
CA GLY A 75 14.74 9.39 -21.10
C GLY A 75 14.33 10.82 -21.37
N SER A 76 13.75 11.01 -22.55
CA SER A 76 13.14 12.27 -22.99
C SER A 76 12.11 12.00 -24.08
N ARG A 77 11.29 10.97 -23.88
CA ARG A 77 10.28 10.51 -24.82
C ARG A 77 9.03 11.37 -24.71
N ASP A 78 8.41 11.63 -25.85
CA ASP A 78 7.10 12.24 -25.93
C ASP A 78 6.00 11.20 -26.19
N PHE A 79 4.75 11.62 -26.07
CA PHE A 79 3.61 10.74 -26.29
C PHE A 79 3.55 10.20 -27.73
N GLY A 80 4.02 10.97 -28.71
CA GLY A 80 4.10 10.55 -30.12
C GLY A 80 5.08 9.41 -30.33
N ASP A 81 6.24 9.45 -29.68
CA ASP A 81 7.22 8.38 -29.68
C ASP A 81 6.65 7.10 -29.07
N LEU A 82 5.90 7.19 -27.97
CA LEU A 82 5.20 6.04 -27.37
C LEU A 82 4.17 5.43 -28.32
N VAL A 83 3.35 6.27 -28.96
CA VAL A 83 2.38 5.82 -29.98
C VAL A 83 3.10 5.13 -31.14
N ALA A 84 4.24 5.66 -31.58
CA ALA A 84 5.02 5.08 -32.67
C ALA A 84 5.67 3.75 -32.26
N ALA A 85 6.21 3.64 -31.05
CA ALA A 85 6.82 2.43 -30.51
C ALA A 85 5.80 1.27 -30.42
N ASN A 86 4.55 1.58 -30.09
CA ASN A 86 3.44 0.63 -30.06
C ASN A 86 2.81 0.35 -31.44
N GLY A 87 3.32 0.97 -32.52
CA GLY A 87 2.81 0.78 -33.88
C GLY A 87 1.40 1.36 -34.10
N LEU A 88 1.03 2.37 -33.32
CA LEU A 88 -0.32 2.96 -33.28
C LEU A 88 -0.47 4.23 -34.13
N THR A 89 0.59 4.66 -34.84
CA THR A 89 0.58 5.89 -35.65
C THR A 89 -0.56 5.92 -36.68
N ASP A 90 -0.88 4.78 -37.31
CA ASP A 90 -1.96 4.69 -38.31
C ASP A 90 -3.36 4.77 -37.69
N ALA A 91 -3.48 4.66 -36.37
CA ALA A 91 -4.73 4.73 -35.62
C ALA A 91 -5.05 6.11 -35.04
N LEU A 92 -4.14 7.09 -35.18
CA LEU A 92 -4.33 8.44 -34.68
C LEU A 92 -5.58 9.11 -35.28
N LEU A 93 -6.37 9.72 -34.40
CA LEU A 93 -7.53 10.55 -34.71
C LEU A 93 -7.14 12.01 -34.97
N VAL A 94 -5.90 12.38 -34.64
CA VAL A 94 -5.28 13.68 -34.84
C VAL A 94 -4.30 13.66 -36.01
N ALA A 95 -3.82 14.84 -36.44
CA ALA A 95 -2.77 14.90 -37.44
C ALA A 95 -1.43 14.41 -36.85
N ALA A 96 -0.54 13.88 -37.69
CA ALA A 96 0.76 13.40 -37.25
C ALA A 96 1.70 14.51 -36.74
N ASP A 97 1.37 15.78 -36.98
CA ASP A 97 2.04 16.99 -36.47
C ASP A 97 1.18 17.73 -35.43
N ASP A 98 0.21 17.06 -34.82
CA ASP A 98 -0.58 17.62 -33.74
C ASP A 98 0.29 17.81 -32.48
N PRO A 99 0.34 19.02 -31.89
CA PRO A 99 1.21 19.31 -30.74
C PRO A 99 0.99 18.42 -29.51
N ILE A 100 -0.17 17.74 -29.40
CA ILE A 100 -0.41 16.80 -28.31
C ILE A 100 0.55 15.60 -28.35
N LEU A 101 1.05 15.23 -29.54
CA LEU A 101 2.04 14.17 -29.70
C LEU A 101 3.42 14.60 -29.20
N ASP A 102 3.72 15.90 -29.23
CA ASP A 102 4.96 16.47 -28.69
C ASP A 102 4.93 16.63 -27.15
N THR A 103 3.90 16.10 -26.46
CA THR A 103 3.79 16.16 -25.00
C THR A 103 4.86 15.25 -24.37
N PRO A 104 5.85 15.80 -23.65
CA PRO A 104 6.85 14.99 -22.96
C PRO A 104 6.20 14.20 -21.81
N ILE A 105 6.56 12.92 -21.66
CA ILE A 105 5.94 12.03 -20.65
C ILE A 105 6.95 11.49 -19.62
N ASP A 106 8.24 11.44 -19.95
CA ASP A 106 9.26 10.89 -19.05
C ASP A 106 9.51 11.77 -17.83
N PHE A 107 10.09 11.16 -16.80
CA PHE A 107 10.25 11.75 -15.47
C PHE A 107 10.94 13.11 -15.47
N ALA A 108 12.05 13.26 -16.21
CA ALA A 108 12.77 14.52 -16.32
C ALA A 108 11.87 15.67 -16.80
N ALA A 109 10.91 15.40 -17.69
CA ALA A 109 9.99 16.43 -18.17
C ALA A 109 8.91 16.79 -17.14
N GLN A 110 8.49 15.84 -16.30
CA GLN A 110 7.58 16.11 -15.17
C GLN A 110 8.26 17.08 -14.19
N ILE A 111 9.54 16.84 -13.89
CA ILE A 111 10.37 17.68 -13.00
C ILE A 111 10.65 19.05 -13.63
N ASP A 112 11.08 19.11 -14.89
CA ASP A 112 11.30 20.38 -15.62
C ASP A 112 10.05 21.24 -15.65
N ALA A 113 8.88 20.64 -15.90
CA ALA A 113 7.60 21.34 -15.89
C ALA A 113 7.26 21.89 -14.50
N ALA A 114 7.60 21.16 -13.43
CA ALA A 114 7.39 21.61 -12.06
C ALA A 114 8.31 22.75 -11.64
N LEU A 115 9.55 22.73 -12.09
CA LEU A 115 10.57 23.73 -11.77
C LEU A 115 10.53 24.95 -12.71
N ALA A 116 9.63 24.93 -13.71
CA ALA A 116 9.46 26.05 -14.62
C ALA A 116 9.14 27.36 -13.84
N PRO A 117 9.69 28.52 -14.26
CA PRO A 117 9.53 29.78 -13.51
C PRO A 117 8.10 30.24 -13.26
N ASP A 118 7.14 29.76 -14.04
CA ASP A 118 5.71 30.06 -13.92
C ASP A 118 4.91 28.97 -13.19
N ALA A 119 5.54 27.86 -12.81
CA ALA A 119 4.93 26.73 -12.11
C ALA A 119 5.53 26.47 -10.72
N SER A 120 6.80 26.82 -10.49
CA SER A 120 7.55 26.47 -9.28
C SER A 120 6.95 27.01 -7.98
N ASP A 121 6.16 28.09 -8.04
CA ASP A 121 5.44 28.62 -6.86
C ASP A 121 4.45 27.60 -6.28
N ALA A 122 3.96 26.62 -7.07
CA ALA A 122 3.09 25.55 -6.59
C ALA A 122 3.81 24.54 -5.69
N LEU A 123 5.14 24.47 -5.75
CA LEU A 123 5.95 23.59 -4.91
C LEU A 123 6.07 24.13 -3.48
N VAL A 124 6.04 25.44 -3.31
CA VAL A 124 6.43 26.08 -2.04
C VAL A 124 5.50 25.72 -0.89
N GLY A 125 6.03 25.05 0.13
CA GLY A 125 5.29 24.64 1.33
C GLY A 125 4.36 23.45 1.14
N ASN A 126 4.40 22.79 -0.02
CA ASN A 126 3.68 21.55 -0.29
C ASN A 126 4.62 20.34 -0.25
N ILE A 127 4.03 19.16 -0.07
CA ILE A 127 4.76 17.89 -0.08
C ILE A 127 4.98 17.46 -1.54
N ALA A 128 6.14 16.92 -1.85
CA ALA A 128 6.39 16.25 -3.12
C ALA A 128 6.75 14.78 -2.89
N VAL A 129 6.29 13.90 -3.77
CA VAL A 129 6.57 12.46 -3.70
C VAL A 129 7.05 11.98 -5.06
N VAL A 130 8.11 11.18 -5.07
CA VAL A 130 8.75 10.64 -6.27
C VAL A 130 8.79 9.11 -6.19
N LEU A 131 8.18 8.42 -7.16
CA LEU A 131 8.31 6.97 -7.37
C LEU A 131 8.59 6.72 -8.85
N ILE A 132 9.82 6.29 -9.19
CA ILE A 132 10.23 6.10 -10.58
C ILE A 132 11.34 5.05 -10.70
N GLY A 133 11.41 4.38 -11.86
CA GLY A 133 12.53 3.52 -12.24
C GLY A 133 12.14 2.08 -12.57
N GLY A 134 10.90 1.67 -12.25
CA GLY A 134 10.40 0.33 -12.55
C GLY A 134 10.42 0.03 -14.06
N ASN A 135 9.90 0.96 -14.86
CA ASN A 135 9.87 0.87 -16.32
C ASN A 135 11.27 0.70 -16.92
N ASP A 136 12.26 1.46 -16.46
CA ASP A 136 13.65 1.36 -16.91
C ASP A 136 14.18 -0.08 -16.76
N TYR A 137 13.87 -0.76 -15.65
CA TYR A 137 14.32 -2.14 -15.44
C TYR A 137 13.64 -3.16 -16.35
N LEU A 138 12.36 -2.96 -16.66
CA LEU A 138 11.57 -3.86 -17.51
C LEU A 138 12.04 -3.83 -18.98
N GLU A 139 12.58 -2.70 -19.44
CA GLU A 139 13.09 -2.56 -20.81
C GLU A 139 14.55 -3.03 -20.98
N LEU A 140 15.27 -3.25 -19.88
CA LEU A 140 16.68 -3.60 -19.92
C LEU A 140 16.93 -5.05 -20.32
N THR A 141 17.97 -5.27 -21.14
CA THR A 141 18.57 -6.60 -21.25
C THR A 141 19.34 -6.91 -19.96
N PRO A 142 18.94 -7.91 -19.16
CA PRO A 142 19.35 -8.03 -17.77
C PRO A 142 20.71 -8.73 -17.64
N THR A 143 21.79 -7.99 -17.90
CA THR A 143 23.15 -8.43 -17.55
C THR A 143 23.62 -7.70 -16.30
N PRO A 144 24.45 -8.31 -15.43
CA PRO A 144 24.93 -7.65 -14.21
C PRO A 144 25.58 -6.29 -14.45
N ALA A 145 26.28 -6.12 -15.59
CA ALA A 145 26.91 -4.86 -15.95
C ALA A 145 25.89 -3.79 -16.38
N ASN A 146 24.89 -4.16 -17.19
CA ASN A 146 23.83 -3.23 -17.60
C ASN A 146 22.99 -2.80 -16.39
N ILE A 147 22.62 -3.76 -15.53
CA ILE A 147 21.82 -3.50 -14.33
C ILE A 147 22.55 -2.55 -13.38
N ALA A 148 23.83 -2.79 -13.10
CA ALA A 148 24.59 -1.91 -12.20
C ALA A 148 24.73 -0.48 -12.76
N ALA A 149 24.92 -0.35 -14.08
CA ALA A 149 25.02 0.94 -14.74
C ALA A 149 23.68 1.68 -14.79
N ALA A 150 22.59 0.98 -15.14
CA ALA A 150 21.25 1.54 -15.17
C ALA A 150 20.81 1.96 -13.78
N ARG A 151 20.98 1.10 -12.77
CA ARG A 151 20.65 1.44 -11.38
C ARG A 151 21.33 2.73 -10.93
N ALA A 152 22.64 2.85 -11.13
CA ALA A 152 23.36 4.07 -10.75
C ALA A 152 22.77 5.31 -11.44
N ALA A 153 22.51 5.23 -12.74
CA ALA A 153 21.94 6.36 -13.49
C ALA A 153 20.51 6.70 -13.05
N ILE A 154 19.65 5.70 -12.83
CA ILE A 154 18.27 5.87 -12.37
C ILE A 154 18.28 6.54 -10.99
N THR A 155 19.02 6.00 -10.02
CA THR A 155 19.06 6.58 -8.67
C THR A 155 19.68 7.97 -8.66
N ASP A 156 20.71 8.22 -9.47
CA ASP A 156 21.31 9.56 -9.61
C ASP A 156 20.28 10.58 -10.12
N GLU A 157 19.47 10.22 -11.12
CA GLU A 157 18.42 11.09 -11.68
C GLU A 157 17.30 11.34 -10.66
N THR A 158 16.81 10.29 -9.98
CA THR A 158 15.80 10.40 -8.92
C THR A 158 16.25 11.32 -7.79
N LEU A 159 17.49 11.15 -7.31
CA LEU A 159 18.05 11.97 -6.23
C LEU A 159 18.37 13.41 -6.66
N ALA A 160 18.74 13.62 -7.92
CA ALA A 160 18.91 14.96 -8.47
C ALA A 160 17.57 15.71 -8.51
N ALA A 161 16.50 15.06 -8.99
CA ALA A 161 15.16 15.60 -8.98
C ALA A 161 14.68 15.94 -7.56
N ALA A 162 14.90 15.03 -6.59
CA ALA A 162 14.54 15.28 -5.20
C ALA A 162 15.28 16.50 -4.62
N SER A 163 16.57 16.62 -4.92
CA SER A 163 17.38 17.78 -4.52
C SER A 163 16.85 19.09 -5.10
N ASP A 164 16.49 19.09 -6.39
CA ASP A 164 15.98 20.28 -7.07
C ASP A 164 14.59 20.69 -6.57
N LEU A 165 13.70 19.73 -6.31
CA LEU A 165 12.39 19.96 -5.69
C LEU A 165 12.52 20.53 -4.27
N ALA A 166 13.44 19.99 -3.46
CA ALA A 166 13.72 20.51 -2.12
C ALA A 166 14.24 21.96 -2.17
N GLN A 167 15.16 22.24 -3.09
CA GLN A 167 15.70 23.59 -3.29
C GLN A 167 14.67 24.59 -3.83
N ALA A 168 13.65 24.11 -4.54
CA ALA A 168 12.53 24.91 -5.03
C ALA A 168 11.53 25.31 -3.92
N GLY A 169 11.68 24.78 -2.70
CA GLY A 169 10.94 25.21 -1.51
C GLY A 169 9.76 24.32 -1.14
N THR A 170 9.70 23.08 -1.65
CA THR A 170 8.83 22.03 -1.09
C THR A 170 9.04 21.91 0.42
N GLN A 171 7.99 21.49 1.13
CA GLN A 171 8.07 21.26 2.58
C GLN A 171 9.01 20.09 2.85
N THR A 172 8.66 18.92 2.31
CA THR A 172 9.46 17.69 2.37
C THR A 172 9.31 16.99 1.03
N VAL A 173 10.41 16.43 0.51
CA VAL A 173 10.38 15.55 -0.66
C VAL A 173 10.52 14.12 -0.20
N TRP A 174 9.50 13.30 -0.45
CA TRP A 174 9.53 11.87 -0.19
C TRP A 174 10.01 11.13 -1.43
N VAL A 175 11.14 10.44 -1.30
CA VAL A 175 11.67 9.55 -2.33
C VAL A 175 11.20 8.14 -1.99
N SER A 176 10.26 7.63 -2.76
CA SER A 176 9.74 6.28 -2.58
C SER A 176 10.76 5.26 -3.04
N GLU A 177 10.96 4.24 -2.21
CA GLU A 177 11.47 2.97 -2.67
C GLU A 177 10.58 2.40 -3.78
N LEU A 178 11.15 1.55 -4.63
CA LEU A 178 10.36 0.68 -5.49
C LEU A 178 9.74 -0.44 -4.64
N PRO A 179 8.52 -0.90 -4.94
CA PRO A 179 8.01 -2.17 -4.41
C PRO A 179 9.03 -3.29 -4.60
N VAL A 180 9.14 -4.21 -3.64
CA VAL A 180 10.10 -5.31 -3.73
C VAL A 180 9.82 -6.19 -4.95
N ALA A 181 10.85 -6.79 -5.56
CA ALA A 181 10.64 -7.57 -6.79
C ALA A 181 9.72 -8.79 -6.60
N THR A 182 9.68 -9.37 -5.40
CA THR A 182 8.78 -10.48 -5.03
C THR A 182 7.31 -10.08 -4.97
N PHE A 183 7.02 -8.78 -4.89
CA PHE A 183 5.66 -8.27 -4.91
C PHE A 183 4.99 -8.47 -6.26
N PHE A 184 5.73 -8.49 -7.37
CA PHE A 184 5.16 -8.53 -8.72
C PHE A 184 5.04 -9.96 -9.28
N PRO A 185 3.84 -10.44 -9.63
CA PRO A 185 3.64 -11.73 -10.28
C PRO A 185 4.47 -11.90 -11.57
N ALA A 186 4.62 -10.84 -12.37
CA ALA A 186 5.38 -10.84 -13.61
C ALA A 186 6.89 -11.11 -13.43
N LEU A 187 7.43 -10.88 -12.23
CA LEU A 187 8.85 -11.06 -11.92
C LEU A 187 9.16 -12.41 -11.27
N GLU A 188 8.14 -13.25 -11.06
CA GLU A 188 8.31 -14.62 -10.61
C GLU A 188 9.01 -15.51 -11.65
N GLY A 189 9.63 -16.59 -11.17
CA GLY A 189 10.22 -17.62 -12.02
C GLY A 189 11.68 -17.37 -12.44
N PRO A 190 12.12 -17.85 -13.62
CA PRO A 190 13.54 -17.82 -14.02
C PRO A 190 14.07 -16.40 -14.22
N GLY A 191 14.72 -15.85 -13.20
CA GLY A 191 15.23 -14.48 -13.22
C GLY A 191 14.94 -13.70 -11.93
N SER A 192 14.01 -14.19 -11.11
CA SER A 192 13.59 -13.55 -9.85
C SER A 192 14.76 -13.17 -8.95
N ALA A 193 15.75 -14.05 -8.77
CA ALA A 193 16.93 -13.77 -7.96
C ALA A 193 17.76 -12.55 -8.46
N LEU A 194 17.75 -12.28 -9.77
CA LEU A 194 18.40 -11.09 -10.33
C LEU A 194 17.52 -9.86 -10.17
N ALA A 195 16.19 -9.98 -10.32
CA ALA A 195 15.25 -8.91 -10.08
C ALA A 195 15.29 -8.44 -8.62
N ILE A 196 15.19 -9.37 -7.66
CA ILE A 196 15.32 -9.13 -6.21
C ILE A 196 16.61 -8.34 -5.92
N ALA A 197 17.77 -8.89 -6.31
CA ALA A 197 19.05 -8.21 -6.08
C ALA A 197 19.19 -6.86 -6.79
N THR A 198 18.38 -6.59 -7.83
CA THR A 198 18.36 -5.31 -8.54
C THR A 198 17.56 -4.27 -7.77
N PHE A 199 16.35 -4.62 -7.35
CA PHE A 199 15.43 -3.76 -6.62
C PHE A 199 15.96 -3.46 -5.21
N ASP A 200 16.47 -4.47 -4.48
CA ASP A 200 17.08 -4.28 -3.16
C ASP A 200 18.24 -3.29 -3.23
N ALA A 201 19.09 -3.45 -4.24
CA ALA A 201 20.25 -2.59 -4.41
C ALA A 201 19.88 -1.18 -4.91
N HIS A 202 18.74 -1.03 -5.60
CA HIS A 202 18.18 0.26 -5.99
C HIS A 202 17.68 1.00 -4.76
N ASN A 203 16.82 0.37 -3.95
CA ASN A 203 16.25 0.97 -2.74
C ASN A 203 17.35 1.35 -1.74
N ALA A 204 18.35 0.46 -1.53
CA ALA A 204 19.50 0.78 -0.69
C ALA A 204 20.30 2.00 -1.19
N ALA A 205 20.45 2.16 -2.52
CA ALA A 205 21.15 3.31 -3.09
C ALA A 205 20.35 4.61 -2.97
N LEU A 206 19.01 4.56 -3.06
CA LEU A 206 18.14 5.70 -2.77
C LEU A 206 18.27 6.11 -1.29
N ALA A 207 18.20 5.16 -0.35
CA ALA A 207 18.34 5.43 1.07
C ALA A 207 19.69 6.07 1.45
N ASP A 208 20.79 5.55 0.90
CA ASP A 208 22.11 6.15 1.04
C ASP A 208 22.13 7.59 0.48
N GLY A 209 21.54 7.80 -0.69
CA GLY A 209 21.45 9.10 -1.35
C GLY A 209 20.61 10.14 -0.59
N VAL A 210 19.45 9.74 -0.06
CA VAL A 210 18.61 10.61 0.78
C VAL A 210 19.38 11.01 2.04
N THR A 211 20.08 10.07 2.69
CA THR A 211 20.95 10.40 3.83
C THR A 211 22.00 11.46 3.47
N GLU A 212 22.57 11.39 2.27
CA GLU A 212 23.51 12.41 1.77
C GLU A 212 22.84 13.77 1.51
N LEU A 213 21.60 13.82 1.02
CA LEU A 213 20.84 15.06 0.82
C LEU A 213 20.43 15.70 2.16
N GLN A 214 19.99 14.89 3.13
CA GLN A 214 19.72 15.33 4.49
C GLN A 214 20.96 15.92 5.16
N ALA A 215 22.14 15.31 4.97
CA ALA A 215 23.42 15.84 5.46
C ALA A 215 23.80 17.20 4.83
N GLN A 216 23.22 17.54 3.67
CA GLN A 216 23.33 18.86 3.02
C GLN A 216 22.29 19.87 3.54
N GLY A 217 21.37 19.44 4.41
CA GLY A 217 20.32 20.25 5.00
C GLY A 217 19.07 20.38 4.15
N LEU A 218 18.86 19.47 3.19
CA LEU A 218 17.62 19.38 2.43
C LEU A 218 16.61 18.53 3.22
N ASP A 219 15.34 18.92 3.15
CA ASP A 219 14.20 18.21 3.76
C ASP A 219 13.71 17.15 2.77
N VAL A 220 14.38 16.00 2.79
CA VAL A 220 14.13 14.85 1.93
C VAL A 220 14.08 13.62 2.81
N GLU A 221 13.07 12.78 2.63
CA GLU A 221 12.84 11.55 3.40
C GLU A 221 12.66 10.37 2.44
N ILE A 222 12.94 9.16 2.93
CA ILE A 222 12.58 7.92 2.21
C ILE A 222 11.13 7.59 2.56
N LEU A 223 10.37 7.13 1.56
CA LEU A 223 9.11 6.42 1.79
C LEU A 223 9.36 4.92 1.60
N HIS A 224 9.17 4.13 2.65
CA HIS A 224 9.59 2.72 2.73
C HIS A 224 8.59 1.77 2.07
N MET A 225 8.20 2.05 0.82
CA MET A 225 7.27 1.23 0.05
C MET A 225 7.73 -0.24 -0.06
N GLY A 226 9.03 -0.50 0.04
CA GLY A 226 9.56 -1.86 0.11
C GLY A 226 9.04 -2.65 1.32
N ALA A 227 8.92 -2.01 2.49
CA ALA A 227 8.50 -2.69 3.72
C ALA A 227 7.07 -3.23 3.64
N ILE A 228 6.11 -2.39 3.19
CA ILE A 228 4.71 -2.82 3.06
C ILE A 228 4.51 -3.82 1.92
N THR A 229 5.22 -3.65 0.81
CA THR A 229 5.07 -4.56 -0.34
C THR A 229 5.75 -5.90 -0.10
N GLU A 230 6.78 -5.95 0.75
CA GLU A 230 7.34 -7.21 1.26
C GLU A 230 6.35 -7.93 2.16
N ALA A 231 5.71 -7.22 3.10
CA ALA A 231 4.69 -7.80 3.99
C ALA A 231 3.53 -8.40 3.18
N ILE A 232 3.00 -7.65 2.20
CA ILE A 232 1.92 -8.12 1.31
C ILE A 232 2.35 -9.34 0.49
N ALA A 233 3.55 -9.31 -0.09
CA ALA A 233 4.05 -10.43 -0.90
C ALA A 233 4.26 -11.70 -0.06
N HIS A 234 4.53 -11.53 1.23
CA HIS A 234 4.80 -12.60 2.16
C HIS A 234 3.53 -13.28 2.65
N ASP A 235 2.58 -12.50 3.17
CA ASP A 235 1.29 -12.97 3.64
C ASP A 235 0.15 -12.08 3.10
N PRO A 236 -0.27 -12.28 1.84
CA PRO A 236 -1.37 -11.49 1.27
C PRO A 236 -2.70 -11.73 2.01
N GLY A 237 -2.86 -12.89 2.65
CA GLY A 237 -4.05 -13.23 3.43
C GLY A 237 -4.21 -12.34 4.67
N GLY A 238 -3.10 -11.98 5.32
CA GLY A 238 -3.07 -11.02 6.42
C GLY A 238 -3.58 -9.62 6.07
N PHE A 239 -3.70 -9.31 4.78
CA PHE A 239 -4.26 -8.08 4.21
C PHE A 239 -5.55 -8.34 3.41
N GLY A 240 -6.26 -9.44 3.65
CA GLY A 240 -7.55 -9.73 3.00
C GLY A 240 -7.45 -10.13 1.52
N LEU A 241 -6.24 -10.21 0.96
CA LEU A 241 -5.97 -10.57 -0.43
C LEU A 241 -5.91 -12.10 -0.57
N VAL A 242 -7.08 -12.75 -0.55
CA VAL A 242 -7.20 -14.21 -0.46
C VAL A 242 -7.22 -14.95 -1.80
N ALA A 243 -7.36 -14.24 -2.93
CA ALA A 243 -7.23 -14.85 -4.25
C ALA A 243 -5.78 -15.28 -4.53
N PRO A 244 -5.54 -16.34 -5.32
CA PRO A 244 -4.18 -16.71 -5.71
C PRO A 244 -3.46 -15.53 -6.37
N TYR A 245 -2.24 -15.28 -5.93
CA TYR A 245 -1.47 -14.07 -6.27
C TYR A 245 -1.19 -13.92 -7.78
N ASP A 246 -1.19 -15.02 -8.54
CA ASP A 246 -1.01 -15.06 -9.99
C ASP A 246 -2.32 -14.88 -10.80
N GLN A 247 -3.47 -14.76 -10.14
CA GLN A 247 -4.76 -14.48 -10.77
C GLN A 247 -5.07 -12.99 -10.71
N THR A 248 -5.18 -12.37 -11.88
CA THR A 248 -5.39 -10.92 -12.01
C THR A 248 -6.77 -10.59 -12.55
N LEU A 249 -7.27 -9.39 -12.22
CA LEU A 249 -8.60 -8.93 -12.61
C LEU A 249 -8.78 -8.74 -14.13
N ASN A 250 -7.70 -8.43 -14.85
CA ASN A 250 -7.76 -8.11 -16.28
C ASN A 250 -7.56 -9.33 -17.20
N GLU A 251 -6.96 -10.43 -16.70
CA GLU A 251 -6.61 -11.61 -17.51
C GLU A 251 -7.45 -12.85 -17.18
N SER A 252 -8.02 -12.92 -15.98
CA SER A 252 -8.73 -14.10 -15.48
C SER A 252 -10.15 -13.78 -15.05
N ASP A 253 -11.03 -14.78 -15.05
CA ASP A 253 -12.39 -14.64 -14.52
C ASP A 253 -12.43 -14.95 -13.01
N VAL A 254 -11.42 -14.41 -12.28
CA VAL A 254 -11.23 -14.61 -10.83
C VAL A 254 -12.44 -14.15 -10.02
N THR A 255 -13.18 -13.18 -10.54
CA THR A 255 -14.38 -12.62 -9.91
C THR A 255 -15.59 -13.58 -9.85
N GLN A 256 -15.48 -14.79 -10.41
CA GLN A 256 -16.47 -15.85 -10.16
C GLN A 256 -16.33 -16.46 -8.77
N ASP A 257 -15.10 -16.48 -8.23
CA ASP A 257 -14.75 -17.18 -7.01
C ASP A 257 -14.35 -16.22 -5.88
N PHE A 258 -13.92 -14.99 -6.21
CA PHE A 258 -13.45 -13.97 -5.27
C PHE A 258 -14.09 -12.61 -5.53
N GLU A 259 -14.23 -11.78 -4.48
CA GLU A 259 -14.57 -10.37 -4.64
C GLU A 259 -13.36 -9.58 -5.18
N ALA A 260 -13.59 -8.41 -5.78
CA ALA A 260 -12.52 -7.70 -6.50
C ALA A 260 -11.46 -7.09 -5.58
N ASP A 261 -11.83 -6.80 -4.33
CA ASP A 261 -10.97 -6.38 -3.23
C ASP A 261 -10.15 -7.53 -2.62
N GLN A 262 -10.59 -8.78 -2.81
CA GLN A 262 -9.84 -9.98 -2.44
C GLN A 262 -8.72 -10.36 -3.43
N VAL A 263 -8.55 -9.60 -4.51
CA VAL A 263 -7.57 -9.85 -5.58
C VAL A 263 -6.46 -8.81 -5.52
N ALA A 264 -5.21 -9.26 -5.35
CA ALA A 264 -4.07 -8.38 -5.16
C ALA A 264 -3.70 -7.55 -6.41
N PHE A 265 -3.95 -8.07 -7.61
CA PHE A 265 -3.42 -7.51 -8.86
C PHE A 265 -4.50 -7.25 -9.91
N TYR A 266 -4.44 -6.06 -10.52
CA TYR A 266 -5.22 -5.76 -11.71
C TYR A 266 -4.66 -6.50 -12.92
N ASP A 267 -3.34 -6.47 -13.10
CA ASP A 267 -2.59 -7.26 -14.08
C ASP A 267 -1.27 -7.77 -13.47
N SER A 268 -0.46 -8.54 -14.20
CA SER A 268 0.74 -9.18 -13.62
C SER A 268 1.82 -8.22 -13.07
N VAL A 269 1.69 -6.91 -13.33
CA VAL A 269 2.60 -5.86 -12.84
C VAL A 269 1.87 -4.82 -11.99
N HIS A 270 0.62 -4.51 -12.31
CA HIS A 270 -0.12 -3.41 -11.68
C HIS A 270 -1.07 -3.90 -10.59
N PRO A 271 -0.97 -3.37 -9.36
CA PRO A 271 -1.83 -3.75 -8.25
C PRO A 271 -3.32 -3.44 -8.50
N SER A 272 -4.19 -4.16 -7.81
CA SER A 272 -5.60 -3.78 -7.71
C SER A 272 -5.76 -2.52 -6.85
N THR A 273 -6.94 -1.90 -6.90
CA THR A 273 -7.25 -0.75 -6.06
C THR A 273 -7.23 -1.07 -4.56
N ALA A 274 -7.47 -2.32 -4.15
CA ALA A 274 -7.40 -2.73 -2.75
C ALA A 274 -5.95 -2.71 -2.26
N THR A 275 -5.05 -3.31 -3.04
CA THR A 275 -3.60 -3.25 -2.77
C THR A 275 -3.06 -1.83 -2.82
N HIS A 276 -3.53 -1.00 -3.76
CA HIS A 276 -3.21 0.44 -3.77
C HIS A 276 -3.74 1.17 -2.53
N GLY A 277 -4.89 0.78 -1.99
CA GLY A 277 -5.42 1.29 -0.72
C GLY A 277 -4.47 1.04 0.44
N ILE A 278 -4.00 -0.20 0.60
CA ILE A 278 -3.03 -0.59 1.63
C ILE A 278 -1.72 0.18 1.47
N MET A 279 -1.17 0.23 0.25
CA MET A 279 0.04 1.01 -0.05
C MET A 279 -0.15 2.50 0.26
N GLY A 280 -1.33 3.05 -0.06
CA GLY A 280 -1.66 4.45 0.17
C GLY A 280 -1.83 4.80 1.64
N ALA A 281 -2.42 3.89 2.43
CA ALA A 281 -2.56 4.01 3.88
C ALA A 281 -1.20 3.94 4.59
N PHE A 282 -0.34 3.01 4.18
CA PHE A 282 1.04 2.95 4.65
C PHE A 282 1.81 4.24 4.34
N ALA A 283 1.70 4.74 3.11
CA ALA A 283 2.37 5.98 2.73
C ALA A 283 1.82 7.20 3.51
N ALA A 284 0.51 7.25 3.78
CA ALA A 284 -0.08 8.29 4.62
C ALA A 284 0.41 8.21 6.07
N PHE A 285 0.49 7.01 6.64
CA PHE A 285 1.04 6.77 7.99
C PHE A 285 2.45 7.34 8.11
N GLU A 286 3.33 6.99 7.17
CA GLU A 286 4.73 7.44 7.21
C GLU A 286 4.83 8.96 7.00
N ILE A 287 4.06 9.52 6.06
CA ILE A 287 4.05 10.95 5.77
C ILE A 287 3.50 11.77 6.95
N ASP A 288 2.56 11.24 7.73
CA ASP A 288 2.01 11.88 8.93
C ASP A 288 2.95 11.78 10.16
N GLY A 289 4.08 11.10 10.01
CA GLY A 289 5.15 11.03 11.02
C GLY A 289 5.33 9.65 11.66
N GLY A 290 4.64 8.63 11.16
CA GLY A 290 4.84 7.24 11.57
C GLY A 290 6.25 6.74 11.26
N THR A 291 6.77 5.87 12.11
CA THR A 291 8.11 5.30 11.98
C THR A 291 8.03 3.86 11.47
N VAL A 292 8.76 3.55 10.41
CA VAL A 292 8.85 2.18 9.88
C VAL A 292 10.02 1.46 10.54
N ILE A 293 9.74 0.33 11.19
CA ILE A 293 10.74 -0.58 11.73
C ILE A 293 11.16 -1.57 10.63
N GLU A 294 12.45 -1.91 10.59
CA GLU A 294 12.95 -2.96 9.69
C GLU A 294 12.15 -4.25 9.92
N ASN A 295 11.56 -4.78 8.84
CA ASN A 295 10.78 -6.01 8.85
C ASN A 295 11.56 -7.18 9.49
N GLY A 296 10.80 -8.15 9.99
CA GLY A 296 11.34 -9.38 10.55
C GLY A 296 11.99 -10.28 9.51
N THR A 297 12.38 -11.46 9.96
CA THR A 297 13.13 -12.41 9.15
C THR A 297 12.29 -13.63 8.80
N SER A 298 12.92 -14.79 8.68
CA SER A 298 12.20 -16.08 8.53
C SER A 298 12.35 -16.94 9.79
N GLU A 299 12.83 -16.33 10.86
CA GLU A 299 13.16 -16.94 12.14
C GLU A 299 12.45 -16.15 13.24
N GLY A 300 12.24 -16.78 14.40
CA GLY A 300 11.60 -16.09 15.53
C GLY A 300 12.39 -14.87 16.01
N ASP A 301 11.79 -13.70 15.88
CA ASP A 301 12.32 -12.39 16.21
C ASP A 301 11.71 -11.81 17.50
N LEU A 302 12.43 -10.86 18.12
CA LEU A 302 12.02 -10.21 19.36
C LEU A 302 12.19 -8.69 19.25
N TYR A 303 11.07 -7.99 19.24
CA TYR A 303 10.99 -6.54 19.13
C TYR A 303 10.52 -5.90 20.44
N THR A 304 11.03 -4.71 20.71
CA THR A 304 10.45 -3.80 21.70
C THR A 304 10.41 -2.42 21.06
N LEU A 305 9.20 -1.95 20.79
CA LEU A 305 8.98 -0.70 20.09
C LEU A 305 8.95 0.49 21.06
N GLY A 306 8.88 1.68 20.48
CA GLY A 306 9.01 2.96 21.13
C GLY A 306 7.72 3.44 21.75
N ALA A 307 7.61 4.77 21.79
CA ALA A 307 6.42 5.48 22.26
C ALA A 307 5.83 6.35 21.13
N ASP A 308 6.38 6.21 19.92
CA ASP A 308 5.97 6.91 18.72
C ASP A 308 5.08 5.94 17.92
N ASP A 309 4.38 6.42 16.89
CA ASP A 309 3.52 5.54 16.08
C ASP A 309 4.40 4.72 15.14
N GLU A 310 4.37 3.39 15.24
CA GLU A 310 5.32 2.51 14.56
C GLU A 310 4.64 1.43 13.71
N PHE A 311 5.17 1.20 12.50
CA PHE A 311 4.81 0.07 11.64
C PHE A 311 5.88 -1.03 11.77
N LEU A 312 5.44 -2.27 11.96
CA LEU A 312 6.28 -3.46 11.91
C LEU A 312 5.54 -4.66 11.31
N ALA A 313 6.13 -5.27 10.28
CA ALA A 313 5.77 -6.61 9.83
C ALA A 313 6.87 -7.61 10.22
N THR A 314 6.53 -8.70 10.92
CA THR A 314 7.52 -9.69 11.39
C THR A 314 7.79 -10.84 10.40
N LEU A 315 7.00 -10.97 9.34
CA LEU A 315 7.17 -11.91 8.23
C LEU A 315 7.02 -13.38 8.65
N ASP A 316 8.01 -14.27 8.47
CA ASP A 316 7.89 -15.64 9.01
C ASP A 316 8.58 -15.72 10.37
N GLY A 317 8.02 -16.52 11.26
CA GLY A 317 8.71 -16.77 12.51
C GLY A 317 7.82 -17.37 13.57
N SER A 318 8.09 -17.01 14.79
CA SER A 318 7.18 -17.17 15.92
C SER A 318 7.64 -16.08 16.84
N ASP A 319 7.09 -14.92 16.57
CA ASP A 319 7.69 -13.64 16.90
C ASP A 319 7.11 -13.10 18.19
N ALA A 320 7.88 -12.24 18.83
CA ALA A 320 7.45 -11.57 20.05
C ALA A 320 7.64 -10.07 19.87
N VAL A 321 6.52 -9.37 19.68
CA VAL A 321 6.49 -7.91 19.58
C VAL A 321 5.90 -7.35 20.86
N ARG A 322 6.58 -6.32 21.38
CA ARG A 322 6.04 -5.50 22.46
C ARG A 322 6.21 -4.03 22.13
N ALA A 323 5.14 -3.42 21.68
CA ALA A 323 5.03 -1.98 21.70
C ALA A 323 4.81 -1.44 23.12
N VAL A 324 5.12 -0.15 23.31
CA VAL A 324 5.04 0.51 24.62
C VAL A 324 3.99 1.62 24.59
N GLY A 325 3.97 2.41 23.54
CA GLY A 325 2.81 3.20 23.16
C GLY A 325 3.01 3.90 21.82
N GLY A 326 2.04 4.72 21.43
CA GLY A 326 1.89 5.12 20.03
C GLY A 326 0.67 4.39 19.45
N ASP A 327 0.13 4.89 18.35
CA ASP A 327 -0.92 4.22 17.59
C ASP A 327 -0.23 3.30 16.57
N ASP A 328 0.09 2.06 16.99
CA ASP A 328 0.99 1.16 16.25
C ASP A 328 0.27 0.27 15.22
N ILE A 329 0.98 -0.14 14.17
CA ILE A 329 0.50 -1.07 13.14
C ILE A 329 1.41 -2.30 13.12
N LEU A 330 0.90 -3.42 13.61
CA LEU A 330 1.65 -4.68 13.76
C LEU A 330 1.07 -5.78 12.87
N VAL A 331 1.92 -6.40 12.07
CA VAL A 331 1.59 -7.55 11.21
C VAL A 331 2.49 -8.73 11.58
N GLY A 332 1.92 -9.78 12.16
CA GLY A 332 2.65 -10.99 12.58
C GLY A 332 3.20 -11.78 11.40
N GLY A 333 2.33 -12.08 10.44
CA GLY A 333 2.68 -12.83 9.23
C GLY A 333 2.50 -14.33 9.47
N THR A 334 3.51 -15.15 9.22
CA THR A 334 3.40 -16.60 9.39
C THR A 334 4.06 -17.09 10.68
N GLY A 335 3.34 -17.95 11.40
CA GLY A 335 3.83 -18.63 12.60
C GLY A 335 3.09 -18.21 13.87
N ALA A 336 3.47 -18.79 15.01
CA ALA A 336 2.73 -18.55 16.25
C ALA A 336 3.28 -17.33 16.99
N ASP A 337 2.67 -16.18 16.77
CA ASP A 337 3.17 -14.88 17.19
C ASP A 337 2.58 -14.42 18.53
N SER A 338 3.29 -13.49 19.16
CA SER A 338 2.88 -12.82 20.39
C SER A 338 3.01 -11.32 20.22
N LEU A 339 1.90 -10.66 19.89
CA LEU A 339 1.82 -9.25 19.55
C LEU A 339 1.14 -8.46 20.69
N LEU A 340 1.85 -7.48 21.24
CA LEU A 340 1.35 -6.59 22.30
C LEU A 340 1.42 -5.13 21.81
N GLY A 341 0.27 -4.48 21.62
CA GLY A 341 0.19 -3.08 21.16
C GLY A 341 0.56 -2.06 22.25
N GLY A 342 0.07 -2.26 23.48
CA GLY A 342 0.52 -1.46 24.61
C GLY A 342 -0.38 -0.27 24.91
N VAL A 343 -0.02 0.94 24.49
CA VAL A 343 -0.78 2.17 24.83
C VAL A 343 -0.97 3.04 23.59
N GLY A 344 -2.19 3.19 23.14
CA GLY A 344 -2.55 3.91 21.92
C GLY A 344 -3.67 3.17 21.23
N GLN A 345 -4.10 3.65 20.07
CA GLN A 345 -5.06 2.96 19.22
C GLN A 345 -4.27 2.08 18.25
N ASP A 346 -4.10 0.83 18.63
CA ASP A 346 -3.25 -0.11 17.90
C ASP A 346 -4.07 -0.88 16.85
N MET A 347 -3.43 -1.21 15.74
CA MET A 347 -3.97 -2.10 14.72
C MET A 347 -3.06 -3.33 14.60
N ILE A 348 -3.61 -4.51 14.87
CA ILE A 348 -2.83 -5.73 14.98
C ILE A 348 -3.47 -6.86 14.17
N SER A 349 -2.72 -7.37 13.20
CA SER A 349 -3.04 -8.58 12.44
C SER A 349 -2.08 -9.72 12.83
N GLY A 350 -2.63 -10.85 13.29
CA GLY A 350 -1.86 -12.05 13.64
C GLY A 350 -1.26 -12.72 12.42
N GLY A 351 -2.12 -13.05 11.44
CA GLY A 351 -1.72 -13.66 10.18
C GLY A 351 -2.08 -15.14 10.13
N THR A 352 -1.09 -16.02 10.06
CA THR A 352 -1.33 -17.47 9.95
C THR A 352 -0.71 -18.23 11.11
N ASP A 353 -1.39 -19.31 11.53
CA ASP A 353 -1.11 -20.11 12.73
C ASP A 353 -1.71 -19.49 13.99
N GLY A 354 -1.41 -20.04 15.18
CA GLY A 354 -2.14 -19.72 16.41
C GLY A 354 -1.47 -18.61 17.21
N ASP A 355 -2.07 -17.43 17.20
CA ASP A 355 -1.49 -16.20 17.70
C ASP A 355 -2.00 -15.78 19.07
N PHE A 356 -1.15 -15.01 19.76
CA PHE A 356 -1.51 -14.28 20.97
C PHE A 356 -1.48 -12.78 20.68
N ILE A 357 -2.67 -12.17 20.65
CA ILE A 357 -2.84 -10.75 20.37
C ILE A 357 -3.42 -10.05 21.60
N SER A 358 -2.85 -8.90 21.92
CA SER A 358 -3.26 -8.08 23.04
C SER A 358 -3.14 -6.61 22.67
N GLY A 359 -4.27 -5.93 22.47
CA GLY A 359 -4.36 -4.51 22.16
C GLY A 359 -3.68 -3.68 23.25
N GLY A 360 -4.31 -3.54 24.42
CA GLY A 360 -3.65 -2.84 25.53
C GLY A 360 -4.54 -1.79 26.17
N HIS A 361 -4.11 -0.55 26.07
CA HIS A 361 -4.86 0.62 26.52
C HIS A 361 -5.14 1.50 25.31
N GLY A 362 -6.40 1.62 24.93
CA GLY A 362 -6.82 2.43 23.80
C GLY A 362 -7.95 1.73 23.06
N ALA A 363 -8.41 2.32 21.95
CA ALA A 363 -9.44 1.71 21.12
C ALA A 363 -8.73 0.98 19.98
N ASP A 364 -8.55 -0.33 20.14
CA ASP A 364 -7.69 -1.13 19.26
C ASP A 364 -8.51 -1.87 18.17
N ILE A 365 -7.89 -2.15 17.02
CA ILE A 365 -8.45 -3.00 15.96
C ILE A 365 -7.61 -4.27 15.87
N LEU A 366 -8.20 -5.42 16.20
CA LEU A 366 -7.46 -6.66 16.41
C LEU A 366 -8.04 -7.81 15.58
N GLY A 367 -7.24 -8.40 14.70
CA GLY A 367 -7.60 -9.54 13.86
C GLY A 367 -6.60 -10.68 14.00
N GLY A 368 -7.10 -11.91 14.19
CA GLY A 368 -6.27 -13.12 14.28
C GLY A 368 -5.98 -13.73 12.92
N GLN A 369 -6.86 -13.51 11.94
CA GLN A 369 -6.82 -14.16 10.63
C GLN A 369 -6.93 -15.69 10.74
N SER A 370 -6.01 -16.48 10.20
CA SER A 370 -6.15 -17.95 10.16
C SER A 370 -5.38 -18.64 11.28
N GLY A 371 -6.06 -19.34 12.17
CA GLY A 371 -5.41 -19.72 13.41
C GLY A 371 -6.34 -20.32 14.44
N ASN A 372 -5.83 -20.56 15.65
CA ASN A 372 -6.74 -20.62 16.79
C ASN A 372 -6.22 -19.58 17.76
N ASP A 373 -6.76 -18.38 17.63
CA ASP A 373 -6.12 -17.20 18.17
C ASP A 373 -6.69 -16.83 19.53
N LEU A 374 -5.87 -16.18 20.34
CA LEU A 374 -6.29 -15.55 21.57
C LEU A 374 -6.14 -14.04 21.43
N ILE A 375 -7.28 -13.36 21.22
CA ILE A 375 -7.34 -11.91 21.03
C ILE A 375 -7.91 -11.27 22.30
N LEU A 376 -7.18 -10.31 22.86
CA LEU A 376 -7.53 -9.57 24.07
C LEU A 376 -7.52 -8.07 23.78
N GLY A 377 -8.69 -7.41 23.76
CA GLY A 377 -8.77 -5.94 23.62
C GLY A 377 -8.18 -5.22 24.83
N ARG A 378 -8.67 -5.61 26.01
CA ARG A 378 -8.36 -5.15 27.37
C ARG A 378 -9.13 -3.91 27.79
N SER A 379 -8.70 -2.71 27.46
CA SER A 379 -9.37 -1.51 27.97
C SER A 379 -9.44 -0.43 26.92
N GLY A 380 -10.62 0.12 26.76
CA GLY A 380 -10.99 1.00 25.67
C GLY A 380 -12.05 0.33 24.80
N ASP A 381 -12.61 1.08 23.87
CA ASP A 381 -13.70 0.58 23.01
C ASP A 381 -13.07 -0.17 21.83
N ASP A 382 -12.82 -1.48 22.00
CA ASP A 382 -12.03 -2.27 21.05
C ASP A 382 -12.89 -2.89 19.93
N VAL A 383 -12.27 -3.13 18.77
CA VAL A 383 -12.83 -3.90 17.66
C VAL A 383 -12.06 -5.20 17.50
N LEU A 384 -12.71 -6.33 17.75
CA LEU A 384 -12.12 -7.66 17.64
C LEU A 384 -12.76 -8.42 16.47
N ILE A 385 -11.93 -8.79 15.50
CA ILE A 385 -12.35 -9.38 14.24
C ILE A 385 -11.98 -10.87 14.22
N HIS A 386 -12.97 -11.69 13.87
CA HIS A 386 -12.80 -13.09 13.52
C HIS A 386 -13.09 -13.24 12.02
N ASP A 387 -12.01 -13.29 11.24
CA ASP A 387 -11.94 -13.22 9.78
C ASP A 387 -11.04 -14.33 9.22
N GLY A 388 -11.32 -15.58 9.56
CA GLY A 388 -10.48 -16.67 9.04
C GLY A 388 -10.98 -18.05 9.34
N LEU A 389 -10.05 -19.01 9.24
CA LEU A 389 -10.27 -20.40 9.64
C LEU A 389 -9.76 -20.63 11.06
N GLY A 390 -10.45 -21.52 11.77
CA GLY A 390 -10.08 -22.00 13.10
C GLY A 390 -10.84 -21.33 14.27
N LEU A 391 -10.59 -21.83 15.49
CA LEU A 391 -11.44 -21.59 16.66
C LEU A 391 -10.86 -20.52 17.58
N ASP A 392 -11.23 -19.27 17.33
CA ASP A 392 -10.66 -18.15 18.06
C ASP A 392 -11.35 -17.89 19.40
N THR A 393 -10.60 -17.29 20.32
CA THR A 393 -11.09 -16.76 21.58
C THR A 393 -10.89 -15.25 21.63
N LEU A 394 -11.99 -14.52 21.48
CA LEU A 394 -12.02 -13.06 21.52
C LEU A 394 -12.52 -12.60 22.89
N ARG A 395 -11.77 -11.70 23.53
CA ARG A 395 -12.16 -11.05 24.78
C ARG A 395 -11.98 -9.55 24.66
N GLY A 396 -13.08 -8.81 24.77
CA GLY A 396 -13.09 -7.35 24.71
C GLY A 396 -12.41 -6.80 25.95
N GLY A 397 -13.14 -6.60 27.04
CA GLY A 397 -12.53 -6.43 28.35
C GLY A 397 -13.30 -5.45 29.21
N ASP A 398 -12.71 -4.28 29.41
CA ASP A 398 -13.33 -3.12 30.03
C ASP A 398 -13.75 -2.14 28.91
N ASP A 399 -14.88 -1.46 29.08
CA ASP A 399 -15.48 -0.48 28.16
C ASP A 399 -16.29 -1.14 27.01
N ASP A 400 -16.80 -0.38 26.03
CA ASP A 400 -17.83 -0.86 25.11
C ASP A 400 -17.19 -1.49 23.86
N ASP A 401 -17.19 -2.82 23.77
CA ASP A 401 -16.46 -3.54 22.71
C ASP A 401 -17.34 -3.91 21.50
N THR A 402 -16.73 -3.98 20.32
CA THR A 402 -17.34 -4.47 19.08
C THR A 402 -16.66 -5.74 18.58
N PHE A 403 -17.45 -6.78 18.30
CA PHE A 403 -16.97 -8.04 17.75
C PHE A 403 -17.53 -8.25 16.34
N ILE A 404 -16.67 -8.66 15.41
CA ILE A 404 -17.05 -9.04 14.05
C ILE A 404 -16.83 -10.54 13.89
N PHE A 405 -17.89 -11.29 13.63
CA PHE A 405 -17.80 -12.71 13.29
C PHE A 405 -18.14 -12.90 11.81
N ASN A 406 -17.10 -13.02 10.99
CA ASN A 406 -17.17 -13.18 9.54
C ASN A 406 -16.40 -14.45 9.09
N PRO A 407 -16.96 -15.65 9.31
CA PRO A 407 -16.24 -16.89 9.07
C PRO A 407 -16.03 -17.14 7.56
N VAL A 408 -14.82 -17.51 7.20
CA VAL A 408 -14.49 -18.04 5.87
C VAL A 408 -14.99 -19.50 5.78
N ALA A 409 -15.26 -20.00 4.56
CA ALA A 409 -15.92 -21.28 4.31
C ALA A 409 -15.42 -22.45 5.20
N GLY A 410 -16.20 -22.86 6.20
CA GLY A 410 -15.80 -23.91 7.15
C GLY A 410 -16.58 -23.92 8.46
N ASN A 411 -17.07 -22.75 8.89
CA ASN A 411 -17.70 -22.50 10.19
C ASN A 411 -16.91 -23.11 11.37
N ASP A 412 -15.82 -22.45 11.70
CA ASP A 412 -15.03 -22.73 12.88
C ASP A 412 -15.52 -21.76 13.99
N GLY A 413 -16.62 -22.09 14.65
CA GLY A 413 -17.25 -21.15 15.59
C GLY A 413 -16.30 -20.60 16.69
N ALA A 414 -16.50 -19.36 17.12
CA ALA A 414 -15.63 -18.66 18.06
C ALA A 414 -16.13 -18.66 19.52
N VAL A 415 -15.21 -18.41 20.46
CA VAL A 415 -15.49 -18.11 21.87
C VAL A 415 -15.42 -16.60 22.07
N ILE A 416 -16.57 -15.96 22.31
CA ILE A 416 -16.66 -14.50 22.46
C ILE A 416 -17.04 -14.16 23.89
N ARG A 417 -16.26 -13.26 24.49
CA ARG A 417 -16.50 -12.68 25.82
C ARG A 417 -16.43 -11.17 25.67
N GLY A 418 -17.53 -10.45 25.86
CA GLY A 418 -17.49 -8.98 25.89
C GLY A 418 -16.75 -8.51 27.12
N GLY A 419 -17.46 -8.36 28.24
CA GLY A 419 -16.80 -8.18 29.52
C GLY A 419 -17.56 -7.22 30.41
N SER A 420 -16.93 -6.11 30.75
CA SER A 420 -17.57 -4.99 31.44
C SER A 420 -17.82 -3.88 30.42
N GLY A 421 -19.07 -3.52 30.17
CA GLY A 421 -19.38 -2.52 29.16
C GLY A 421 -20.74 -2.79 28.57
N HIS A 422 -20.99 -2.20 27.42
CA HIS A 422 -22.10 -2.52 26.55
C HIS A 422 -21.57 -3.04 25.20
N ASP A 423 -21.47 -4.35 25.10
CA ASP A 423 -20.74 -4.99 24.02
C ASP A 423 -21.67 -5.36 22.86
N THR A 424 -21.18 -5.21 21.63
CA THR A 424 -21.92 -5.47 20.39
C THR A 424 -21.23 -6.56 19.56
N LEU A 425 -21.99 -7.54 19.09
CA LEU A 425 -21.52 -8.58 18.15
C LEU A 425 -22.26 -8.49 16.82
N TYR A 426 -21.52 -8.29 15.73
CA TYR A 426 -22.00 -8.44 14.36
C TYR A 426 -21.70 -9.87 13.86
N VAL A 427 -22.74 -10.55 13.37
CA VAL A 427 -22.64 -11.91 12.84
C VAL A 427 -22.95 -11.88 11.34
N ILE A 428 -21.92 -12.08 10.53
CA ILE A 428 -21.96 -12.16 9.06
C ILE A 428 -21.85 -13.63 8.66
N ALA A 429 -22.77 -14.44 9.18
CA ALA A 429 -22.73 -15.89 8.99
C ALA A 429 -24.14 -16.48 8.94
N THR A 430 -24.33 -17.42 8.02
CA THR A 430 -25.59 -18.20 7.94
C THR A 430 -25.60 -19.40 8.88
N ASP A 431 -24.43 -19.93 9.24
CA ASP A 431 -24.25 -20.95 10.29
C ASP A 431 -23.62 -20.30 11.53
N GLN A 432 -24.16 -20.63 12.69
CA GLN A 432 -23.76 -20.10 13.99
C GLN A 432 -23.34 -21.23 14.93
N SER A 433 -23.26 -22.46 14.41
CA SER A 433 -22.87 -23.60 15.21
C SER A 433 -21.41 -23.43 15.65
N GLY A 434 -21.17 -23.58 16.96
CA GLY A 434 -19.83 -23.40 17.53
C GLY A 434 -19.61 -22.05 18.22
N LEU A 435 -20.49 -21.05 18.04
CA LEU A 435 -20.41 -19.81 18.80
C LEU A 435 -20.73 -20.02 20.29
N ASP A 436 -19.78 -19.68 21.16
CA ASP A 436 -19.95 -19.59 22.62
C ASP A 436 -19.81 -18.13 23.05
N ILE A 437 -20.93 -17.44 23.24
CA ILE A 437 -21.00 -15.99 23.52
C ILE A 437 -21.41 -15.76 24.98
N GLN A 438 -20.68 -14.90 25.69
CA GLN A 438 -21.05 -14.45 27.05
C GLN A 438 -20.72 -12.97 27.24
N GLY A 439 -21.57 -12.27 28.00
CA GLY A 439 -21.36 -10.84 28.30
C GLY A 439 -21.36 -9.99 27.04
N VAL A 440 -22.32 -10.23 26.13
CA VAL A 440 -22.56 -9.38 24.97
C VAL A 440 -24.03 -8.96 25.02
N GLU A 441 -24.28 -7.65 24.99
CA GLU A 441 -25.60 -7.05 25.17
C GLU A 441 -26.39 -7.02 23.87
N ASP A 442 -25.74 -6.63 22.77
CA ASP A 442 -26.36 -6.50 21.45
C ASP A 442 -25.75 -7.49 20.45
N ILE A 443 -26.60 -8.29 19.80
CA ILE A 443 -26.19 -9.23 18.75
C ILE A 443 -26.98 -8.89 17.48
N ILE A 444 -26.25 -8.49 16.44
CA ILE A 444 -26.78 -7.98 15.18
C ILE A 444 -26.40 -8.95 14.07
N PHE A 445 -27.40 -9.44 13.34
CA PHE A 445 -27.19 -10.34 12.21
C PHE A 445 -27.24 -9.55 10.91
N LEU A 446 -26.19 -9.67 10.11
CA LEU A 446 -26.07 -9.02 8.81
C LEU A 446 -25.89 -10.09 7.73
N ASP A 447 -26.37 -9.79 6.53
CA ASP A 447 -26.14 -10.67 5.37
C ASP A 447 -24.74 -10.46 4.77
N THR A 448 -24.19 -9.25 4.91
CA THR A 448 -22.86 -8.83 4.44
C THR A 448 -22.32 -7.72 5.36
N LEU A 449 -21.05 -7.34 5.19
CA LEU A 449 -20.43 -6.21 5.88
C LEU A 449 -20.88 -4.84 5.38
N ALA A 450 -21.57 -4.76 4.25
CA ALA A 450 -21.98 -3.50 3.61
C ALA A 450 -22.67 -2.46 4.54
N PRO A 451 -23.46 -2.85 5.57
CA PRO A 451 -24.03 -1.88 6.51
C PRO A 451 -23.01 -1.20 7.43
N LEU A 452 -21.79 -1.72 7.55
CA LEU A 452 -20.73 -1.24 8.43
C LEU A 452 -19.75 -0.29 7.74
N THR A 453 -19.83 -0.13 6.42
CA THR A 453 -18.88 0.68 5.62
C THR A 453 -18.91 2.19 5.91
N THR A 454 -19.75 2.65 6.83
CA THR A 454 -19.79 4.04 7.29
C THR A 454 -19.29 4.20 8.72
N GLU A 455 -18.91 3.09 9.36
CA GLU A 455 -18.28 3.09 10.67
C GLU A 455 -16.80 3.43 10.49
N THR A 456 -16.27 4.31 11.34
CA THR A 456 -14.89 4.80 11.21
C THR A 456 -13.85 3.69 11.41
N TRP A 457 -14.13 2.73 12.29
CA TRP A 457 -13.26 1.57 12.48
C TRP A 457 -13.26 0.65 11.24
N PHE A 458 -14.38 0.56 10.52
CA PHE A 458 -14.48 -0.27 9.33
C PHE A 458 -13.63 0.32 8.21
N GLU A 459 -13.74 1.62 7.97
CA GLU A 459 -12.90 2.31 6.99
C GLU A 459 -11.41 2.11 7.29
N ALA A 460 -11.00 2.20 8.57
CA ALA A 460 -9.63 1.95 8.98
C ALA A 460 -9.20 0.49 8.78
N ALA A 461 -10.03 -0.48 9.20
CA ALA A 461 -9.73 -1.91 9.07
C ALA A 461 -9.69 -2.37 7.60
N ASP A 462 -10.63 -1.91 6.78
CA ASP A 462 -10.75 -2.22 5.34
C ASP A 462 -9.53 -1.73 4.56
N LEU A 463 -9.04 -0.53 4.89
CA LEU A 463 -7.83 0.04 4.27
C LEU A 463 -6.57 -0.79 4.50
N TRP A 464 -6.51 -1.55 5.60
CA TRP A 464 -5.41 -2.45 5.93
C TRP A 464 -5.74 -3.92 5.67
N GLY A 465 -6.89 -4.19 5.04
CA GLY A 465 -7.28 -5.53 4.62
C GLY A 465 -7.70 -6.47 5.76
N MET A 466 -8.20 -5.92 6.86
CA MET A 466 -8.66 -6.68 8.03
C MET A 466 -10.16 -7.02 8.02
N VAL A 467 -10.96 -6.54 7.05
CA VAL A 467 -12.41 -6.84 6.98
C VAL A 467 -12.93 -7.00 5.57
#